data_AF-X8IYC3-F1
#
_entry.id   AF-X8IYC3-F1
#
_cell.length_a   1.000
_cell.length_b   1.000
_cell.length_c   1.000
_cell.angle_alpha   90.00
_cell.angle_beta   90.00
_cell.angle_gamma   90.00
#
_symmetry.space_group_name_H-M   'P 1'
#
loop_
_entity.id
_entity.type
_entity.pdbx_description
1 polymer ?
#
loop_
_entity_poly.entity_id
_entity_poly.type
_entity_poly.pdbx_seq_one_letter_code
_entity_poly.pdbx_strand_id
1 'polypeptide(L)'
;MVKANIFSIVPDALEGEPHKIDSEIAPRSKTSLALIIYHLRSLKDSAEALAQQLQAVLAALEVNVALRINVLNSTMHEAEATEIHEQLSRDDPYHLAVVFLTESHPGGGWWYTSERDRGGKFQVPEQALLDQCLDDLRPLAESAITARVYGVTCGVNLPGEGVIKAIHDYLYPRPYLSILLPSAYMLTVPDYTNMLPELFVHLYYFGGSFRASLLRTWAVNREARAHTGMVVMDRINRTAAFRVSKFIHSPINRRPLGVDLPEPTTVCGCDDGSARWKFVKKVDGCGDEKFFLFYATCCQTQLQTVIKPGRRNQLTMHGTTVTEEVWNYESMSFEFTEFDMVSMRIFPRQDSKKLLLPDLSTPWTRAGREGGSN
;
A
#
# COMPACT_ATOMS: atom_id res chain seq x y z
N MET A 1 -1.50 -2.25 42.55
CA MET A 1 -2.46 -1.41 41.79
C MET A 1 -1.64 -0.36 41.05
N VAL A 2 -1.22 -0.66 39.83
CA VAL A 2 -0.31 0.18 39.03
C VAL A 2 -1.16 0.95 38.03
N LYS A 3 -1.15 2.28 38.12
CA LYS A 3 -1.77 3.16 37.12
C LYS A 3 -0.89 3.15 35.87
N ALA A 4 -1.40 2.61 34.76
CA ALA A 4 -0.79 2.75 33.46
C ALA A 4 -1.19 4.12 32.87
N ASN A 5 -0.22 5.02 32.73
CA ASN A 5 -0.39 6.26 31.96
C ASN A 5 -0.31 5.90 30.47
N ILE A 6 -1.44 5.92 29.77
CA ILE A 6 -1.48 5.82 28.31
C ILE A 6 -1.40 7.24 27.76
N PHE A 7 -0.26 7.58 27.15
CA PHE A 7 -0.11 8.81 26.40
C PHE A 7 -0.82 8.69 25.05
N SER A 8 -1.96 9.36 24.92
CA SER A 8 -2.56 9.70 23.63
C SER A 8 -1.81 10.91 23.06
N ILE A 9 -1.09 10.72 21.95
CA ILE A 9 -0.52 11.84 21.19
C ILE A 9 -1.47 12.10 20.01
N VAL A 10 -2.34 13.09 20.20
CA VAL A 10 -3.06 13.78 19.12
C VAL A 10 -2.12 14.90 18.64
N PRO A 11 -1.84 15.07 17.32
CA PRO A 11 -1.05 16.20 16.87
C PRO A 11 -1.91 17.47 16.76
N ASP A 12 -1.41 18.51 17.44
CA ASP A 12 -1.57 19.96 17.24
C ASP A 12 -2.91 20.65 17.53
N ALA A 13 -2.97 21.28 18.71
CA ALA A 13 -3.21 22.73 18.85
C ALA A 13 -2.87 23.24 20.26
N LEU A 14 -1.96 24.21 20.33
CA LEU A 14 -1.81 25.28 21.34
C LEU A 14 -1.52 24.88 22.80
N GLU A 15 -0.42 25.45 23.31
CA GLU A 15 -0.03 25.47 24.73
C GLU A 15 -1.20 25.85 25.65
N GLY A 16 -1.55 24.94 26.56
CA GLY A 16 -2.53 25.14 27.61
C GLY A 16 -2.47 23.98 28.61
N GLU A 17 -2.54 24.29 29.90
CA GLU A 17 -2.31 23.37 31.04
C GLU A 17 -3.10 22.04 31.01
N PRO A 18 -2.61 20.99 31.70
CA PRO A 18 -3.21 19.66 31.65
C PRO A 18 -4.55 19.63 32.40
N HIS A 19 -5.65 19.70 31.65
CA HIS A 19 -6.96 19.34 32.18
C HIS A 19 -7.05 17.84 32.43
N LYS A 20 -7.34 17.45 33.69
CA LYS A 20 -7.79 16.09 34.03
C LYS A 20 -9.06 15.79 33.24
N ILE A 21 -8.97 14.86 32.30
CA ILE A 21 -10.14 14.25 31.67
C ILE A 21 -10.53 13.06 32.55
N ASP A 22 -11.54 13.25 33.40
CA ASP A 22 -12.27 12.14 33.99
C ASP A 22 -13.14 11.52 32.88
N SER A 23 -12.57 10.57 32.13
CA SER A 23 -13.37 9.76 31.21
C SER A 23 -13.87 8.52 31.96
N GLU A 24 -15.14 8.55 32.36
CA GLU A 24 -15.90 7.32 32.53
C GLU A 24 -15.84 6.55 31.21
N ILE A 25 -15.04 5.48 31.19
CA ILE A 25 -14.96 4.57 30.05
C ILE A 25 -16.30 3.82 30.03
N ALA A 26 -17.24 4.31 29.22
CA ALA A 26 -18.42 3.55 28.84
C ALA A 26 -17.95 2.14 28.41
N PRO A 27 -18.65 1.06 28.80
CA PRO A 27 -18.26 -0.29 28.42
C PRO A 27 -18.15 -0.35 26.89
N ARG A 28 -16.92 -0.49 26.39
CA ARG A 28 -16.64 -0.59 24.96
C ARG A 28 -17.45 -1.76 24.43
N SER A 29 -18.27 -1.54 23.39
CA SER A 29 -18.93 -2.65 22.70
C SER A 29 -17.85 -3.65 22.30
N LYS A 30 -18.01 -4.92 22.67
CA LYS A 30 -17.07 -5.97 22.28
C LYS A 30 -17.08 -6.10 20.76
N THR A 31 -16.10 -5.49 20.11
CA THR A 31 -15.94 -5.59 18.66
C THR A 31 -15.44 -6.98 18.32
N SER A 32 -16.12 -7.66 17.39
CA SER A 32 -15.71 -8.97 16.87
C SER A 32 -15.22 -8.87 15.43
N LEU A 33 -14.40 -9.83 15.00
CA LEU A 33 -13.84 -9.91 13.66
C LEU A 33 -14.08 -11.29 13.03
N ALA A 34 -14.75 -11.32 11.88
CA ALA A 34 -14.65 -12.43 10.94
C ALA A 34 -13.36 -12.27 10.12
N LEU A 35 -12.43 -13.21 10.25
CA LEU A 35 -11.17 -13.23 9.51
C LEU A 35 -11.18 -14.42 8.54
N ILE A 36 -11.22 -14.14 7.23
CA ILE A 36 -11.16 -15.15 6.17
C ILE A 36 -9.82 -15.01 5.46
N ILE A 37 -9.02 -16.07 5.43
CA ILE A 37 -7.73 -16.10 4.74
C ILE A 37 -7.79 -17.12 3.60
N TYR A 38 -7.77 -16.64 2.37
CA TYR A 38 -7.53 -17.46 1.18
C TYR A 38 -6.04 -17.57 0.91
N HIS A 39 -5.53 -18.76 0.62
CA HIS A 39 -4.10 -18.95 0.38
C HIS A 39 -3.80 -19.97 -0.72
N LEU A 40 -2.67 -19.81 -1.41
CA LEU A 40 -2.17 -20.85 -2.30
C LEU A 40 -1.71 -22.03 -1.45
N ARG A 41 -1.85 -23.26 -1.95
CA ARG A 41 -1.45 -24.48 -1.21
C ARG A 41 0.00 -24.43 -0.73
N SER A 42 0.89 -23.86 -1.55
CA SER A 42 2.30 -23.65 -1.24
C SER A 42 2.55 -22.64 -0.10
N LEU A 43 1.60 -21.74 0.14
CA LEU A 43 1.67 -20.69 1.16
C LEU A 43 0.90 -21.06 2.44
N LYS A 44 0.49 -22.32 2.62
CA LYS A 44 -0.28 -22.78 3.78
C LYS A 44 0.36 -22.37 5.11
N ASP A 45 1.65 -22.67 5.28
CA ASP A 45 2.35 -22.39 6.54
C ASP A 45 2.42 -20.87 6.82
N SER A 46 2.57 -20.05 5.76
CA SER A 46 2.54 -18.59 5.88
C SER A 46 1.15 -18.07 6.25
N ALA A 47 0.09 -18.67 5.71
CA ALA A 47 -1.29 -18.33 6.02
C ALA A 47 -1.65 -18.69 7.48
N GLU A 48 -1.26 -19.88 7.93
CA GLU A 48 -1.45 -20.33 9.32
C GLU A 48 -0.67 -19.45 10.30
N ALA A 49 0.58 -19.11 10.00
CA ALA A 49 1.38 -18.21 10.82
C ALA A 49 0.76 -16.80 10.93
N LEU A 50 0.31 -16.23 9.80
CA LEU A 50 -0.39 -14.94 9.81
C LEU A 50 -1.68 -15.01 10.64
N ALA A 51 -2.48 -16.05 10.45
CA ALA A 51 -3.73 -16.23 11.19
C ALA A 51 -3.48 -16.25 12.71
N GLN A 52 -2.49 -17.03 13.15
CA GLN A 52 -2.11 -17.13 14.55
C GLN A 52 -1.64 -15.77 15.11
N GLN A 53 -0.83 -15.02 14.36
CA GLN A 53 -0.36 -13.70 14.78
C GLN A 53 -1.52 -12.71 14.94
N LEU A 54 -2.44 -12.66 13.96
CA LEU A 54 -3.61 -11.79 13.99
C LEU A 54 -4.58 -12.17 15.12
N GLN A 55 -4.84 -13.46 15.29
CA GLN A 55 -5.71 -13.94 16.36
C GLN A 55 -5.10 -13.67 17.73
N ALA A 56 -3.81 -13.93 17.93
CA ALA A 56 -3.13 -13.71 19.21
C ALA A 56 -3.12 -12.23 19.61
N VAL A 57 -2.80 -11.31 18.68
CA VAL A 57 -2.75 -9.88 19.01
C VAL A 57 -4.13 -9.30 19.31
N LEU A 58 -5.16 -9.76 18.61
CA LEU A 58 -6.54 -9.30 18.82
C LEU A 58 -7.16 -9.92 20.07
N ALA A 59 -6.95 -11.21 20.31
CA ALA A 59 -7.43 -11.90 21.51
C ALA A 59 -6.80 -11.32 22.78
N ALA A 60 -5.51 -10.93 22.74
CA ALA A 60 -4.84 -10.24 23.85
C ALA A 60 -5.50 -8.88 24.19
N LEU A 61 -6.28 -8.32 23.27
CA LEU A 61 -7.04 -7.08 23.42
C LEU A 61 -8.56 -7.33 23.56
N GLU A 62 -8.96 -8.57 23.83
CA GLU A 62 -10.34 -9.01 24.01
C GLU A 62 -11.24 -8.83 22.76
N VAL A 63 -10.64 -8.75 21.57
CA VAL A 63 -11.37 -8.78 20.29
C VAL A 63 -11.59 -10.24 19.91
N ASN A 64 -12.86 -10.67 19.85
CA ASN A 64 -13.20 -12.03 19.42
C ASN A 64 -12.95 -12.20 17.92
N VAL A 65 -12.28 -13.27 17.52
CA VAL A 65 -11.93 -13.55 16.11
C VAL A 65 -12.52 -14.90 15.70
N ALA A 66 -13.48 -14.87 14.78
CA ALA A 66 -13.95 -16.04 14.06
C ALA A 66 -13.08 -16.23 12.81
N LEU A 67 -12.30 -17.32 12.77
CA LEU A 67 -11.27 -17.53 11.76
C LEU A 67 -11.67 -18.62 10.76
N ARG A 68 -11.44 -18.37 9.47
CA ARG A 68 -11.39 -19.38 8.42
C ARG A 68 -10.12 -19.25 7.58
N ILE A 69 -9.55 -20.40 7.25
CA ILE A 69 -8.41 -20.50 6.35
C ILE A 69 -8.80 -21.47 5.23
N ASN A 70 -8.82 -20.95 4.01
CA ASN A 70 -9.31 -21.63 2.82
C ASN A 70 -8.23 -21.65 1.74
N VAL A 71 -8.16 -22.75 0.99
CA VAL A 71 -7.30 -22.78 -0.19
C VAL A 71 -7.92 -21.86 -1.26
N LEU A 72 -7.09 -21.17 -2.03
CA LEU A 72 -7.45 -20.42 -3.23
C LEU A 72 -8.02 -21.40 -4.28
N ASN A 73 -9.28 -21.80 -4.07
CA ASN A 73 -10.18 -22.51 -4.96
C ASN A 73 -11.54 -22.73 -4.35
N SER A 74 -11.54 -22.88 -3.03
CA SER A 74 -12.69 -23.39 -2.31
C SER A 74 -13.74 -22.29 -2.24
N THR A 75 -14.92 -22.63 -2.71
CA THR A 75 -16.15 -21.89 -2.43
C THR A 75 -16.44 -21.97 -0.95
N MET A 76 -16.92 -20.87 -0.35
CA MET A 76 -17.35 -20.92 1.04
C MET A 76 -18.78 -21.46 1.08
N HIS A 77 -18.98 -22.60 1.74
CA HIS A 77 -20.29 -23.20 1.83
C HIS A 77 -21.17 -22.50 2.88
N GLU A 78 -22.50 -22.54 2.71
CA GLU A 78 -23.47 -21.91 3.62
C GLU A 78 -23.31 -22.37 5.09
N ALA A 79 -22.92 -23.63 5.29
CA ALA A 79 -22.61 -24.18 6.61
C ALA A 79 -21.41 -23.47 7.28
N GLU A 80 -20.40 -23.09 6.51
CA GLU A 80 -19.20 -22.40 7.02
C GLU A 80 -19.51 -20.94 7.38
N ALA A 81 -20.39 -20.30 6.62
CA ALA A 81 -20.93 -18.97 6.93
C ALA A 81 -21.72 -18.98 8.24
N THR A 82 -22.54 -20.02 8.42
CA THR A 82 -23.30 -20.22 9.65
C THR A 82 -22.37 -20.45 10.84
N GLU A 83 -21.31 -21.24 10.68
CA GLU A 83 -20.33 -21.50 11.73
C GLU A 83 -19.57 -20.22 12.14
N ILE A 84 -19.25 -19.33 11.18
CA ILE A 84 -18.70 -17.99 11.51
C ILE A 84 -19.71 -17.20 12.34
N HIS A 85 -20.99 -17.18 11.95
CA HIS A 85 -22.04 -16.49 12.69
C HIS A 85 -22.38 -17.11 14.05
N GLU A 86 -21.96 -18.35 14.33
CA GLU A 86 -22.09 -18.97 15.65
C GLU A 86 -20.89 -18.68 16.54
N GLN A 87 -19.69 -18.56 15.95
CA GLN A 87 -18.49 -18.12 16.65
C GLN A 87 -18.54 -16.63 17.00
N LEU A 88 -19.16 -15.84 16.12
CA LEU A 88 -19.57 -14.48 16.40
C LEU A 88 -20.88 -14.53 17.20
N SER A 89 -21.04 -13.68 18.21
CA SER A 89 -22.34 -13.54 18.84
C SER A 89 -23.30 -12.94 17.80
N ARG A 90 -24.40 -13.65 17.47
CA ARG A 90 -25.30 -13.30 16.35
C ARG A 90 -25.87 -11.88 16.42
N ASP A 91 -25.99 -11.33 17.62
CA ASP A 91 -26.55 -10.00 17.87
C ASP A 91 -25.48 -8.91 18.06
N ASP A 92 -24.19 -9.28 18.10
CA ASP A 92 -23.10 -8.34 18.33
C ASP A 92 -22.52 -7.77 17.02
N PRO A 93 -22.14 -6.48 17.01
CA PRO A 93 -21.48 -5.87 15.88
C PRO A 93 -20.14 -6.55 15.56
N TYR A 94 -19.93 -6.86 14.28
CA TYR A 94 -18.68 -7.43 13.80
C TYR A 94 -18.13 -6.74 12.54
N HIS A 95 -16.84 -6.92 12.32
CA HIS A 95 -16.14 -6.54 11.09
C HIS A 95 -15.78 -7.79 10.29
N LEU A 96 -15.65 -7.65 8.98
CA LEU A 96 -15.13 -8.68 8.08
C LEU A 96 -13.78 -8.23 7.51
N ALA A 97 -12.77 -9.09 7.64
CA ALA A 97 -11.48 -8.98 6.97
C ALA A 97 -11.28 -10.20 6.08
N VAL A 98 -11.06 -9.97 4.78
CA VAL A 98 -10.70 -11.00 3.82
C VAL A 98 -9.27 -10.76 3.38
N VAL A 99 -8.41 -11.76 3.57
CA VAL A 99 -7.00 -11.71 3.19
C VAL A 99 -6.77 -12.77 2.11
N PHE A 100 -6.13 -12.43 1.00
CA PHE A 100 -5.70 -13.43 0.02
C PHE A 100 -4.18 -13.42 -0.15
N LEU A 101 -3.57 -14.61 -0.04
CA LEU A 101 -2.14 -14.85 -0.12
C LEU A 101 -1.80 -15.57 -1.42
N THR A 102 -1.10 -14.89 -2.33
CA THR A 102 -0.67 -15.44 -3.63
C THR A 102 0.83 -15.30 -3.85
N GLU A 103 1.38 -16.04 -4.82
CA GLU A 103 2.78 -15.98 -5.23
C GLU A 103 3.06 -14.94 -6.33
N SER A 104 4.34 -14.56 -6.47
CA SER A 104 4.84 -13.71 -7.55
C SER A 104 5.04 -14.49 -8.83
N HIS A 105 4.61 -13.91 -9.95
CA HIS A 105 5.04 -14.36 -11.28
C HIS A 105 5.60 -13.19 -12.10
N PRO A 106 6.72 -13.38 -12.83
CA PRO A 106 7.31 -12.33 -13.67
C PRO A 106 6.39 -11.80 -14.78
N GLY A 107 5.42 -12.62 -15.21
CA GLY A 107 4.42 -12.24 -16.23
C GLY A 107 3.29 -11.34 -15.72
N GLY A 108 3.21 -11.08 -14.42
CA GLY A 108 2.15 -10.27 -13.80
C GLY A 108 0.79 -10.98 -13.71
N GLY A 109 -0.16 -10.39 -12.97
CA GLY A 109 -1.53 -10.89 -12.83
C GLY A 109 -1.73 -11.70 -11.56
N TRP A 110 -2.96 -12.17 -11.33
CA TRP A 110 -3.26 -12.97 -10.14
C TRP A 110 -3.18 -14.45 -10.53
N TRP A 111 -2.46 -15.23 -9.72
CA TRP A 111 -2.11 -16.61 -10.05
C TRP A 111 -2.78 -17.56 -9.08
N TYR A 112 -3.29 -18.66 -9.63
CA TYR A 112 -4.16 -19.57 -8.90
C TYR A 112 -3.56 -20.96 -8.67
N THR A 113 -2.53 -21.37 -9.43
CA THR A 113 -2.08 -22.77 -9.39
C THR A 113 -0.68 -22.94 -8.85
N SER A 114 -0.58 -23.87 -7.90
CA SER A 114 0.68 -24.37 -7.36
C SER A 114 1.29 -25.39 -8.33
N GLU A 115 2.60 -25.62 -8.25
CA GLU A 115 3.32 -26.67 -9.01
C GLU A 115 2.80 -28.09 -8.76
N ARG A 116 1.86 -28.28 -7.82
CA ARG A 116 1.24 -29.57 -7.47
C ARG A 116 -0.13 -29.80 -8.09
N ASP A 117 -0.75 -28.79 -8.69
CA ASP A 117 -2.01 -28.96 -9.41
C ASP A 117 -1.70 -29.51 -10.80
N ARG A 118 -2.37 -30.62 -11.19
CA ARG A 118 -2.14 -31.37 -12.45
C ARG A 118 -2.24 -30.54 -13.74
N GLY A 119 -2.59 -29.25 -13.66
CA GLY A 119 -2.80 -28.33 -14.78
C GLY A 119 -1.70 -27.31 -15.07
N GLY A 120 -0.70 -27.09 -14.18
CA GLY A 120 0.33 -26.06 -14.40
C GLY A 120 -0.11 -24.63 -14.02
N LYS A 121 0.80 -23.64 -14.17
CA LYS A 121 0.65 -22.22 -13.76
C LYS A 121 -0.37 -21.49 -14.65
N PHE A 122 -1.54 -21.14 -14.14
CA PHE A 122 -2.56 -20.36 -14.86
C PHE A 122 -2.76 -18.99 -14.20
N GLN A 123 -2.73 -17.95 -15.04
CA GLN A 123 -3.13 -16.60 -14.70
C GLN A 123 -4.65 -16.50 -14.80
N VAL A 124 -5.27 -15.86 -13.81
CA VAL A 124 -6.70 -15.54 -13.84
C VAL A 124 -6.91 -14.03 -13.92
N PRO A 125 -7.97 -13.55 -14.60
CA PRO A 125 -8.36 -12.15 -14.53
C PRO A 125 -8.66 -11.74 -13.10
N GLU A 126 -8.36 -10.48 -12.77
CA GLU A 126 -8.55 -9.91 -11.43
C GLU A 126 -10.00 -10.05 -10.95
N GLN A 127 -10.94 -9.76 -11.85
CA GLN A 127 -12.35 -9.88 -11.57
C GLN A 127 -12.76 -11.31 -11.22
N ALA A 128 -12.24 -12.32 -11.94
CA ALA A 128 -12.60 -13.71 -11.72
C ALA A 128 -12.13 -14.21 -10.35
N LEU A 129 -10.94 -13.80 -9.93
CA LEU A 129 -10.42 -14.18 -8.62
C LEU A 129 -11.14 -13.48 -7.48
N LEU A 130 -11.44 -12.19 -7.64
CA LEU A 130 -12.25 -11.46 -6.67
C LEU A 130 -13.64 -12.08 -6.57
N ASP A 131 -14.26 -12.45 -7.69
CA ASP A 131 -15.56 -13.15 -7.72
C ASP A 131 -15.52 -14.45 -6.90
N GLN A 132 -14.55 -15.32 -7.18
CA GLN A 132 -14.39 -16.57 -6.46
C GLN A 132 -14.17 -16.40 -4.95
N CYS A 133 -13.43 -15.38 -4.52
CA CYS A 133 -13.10 -15.19 -3.11
C CYS A 133 -14.15 -14.38 -2.33
N LEU A 134 -14.92 -13.54 -3.02
CA LEU A 134 -15.74 -12.51 -2.37
C LEU A 134 -17.23 -12.66 -2.64
N ASP A 135 -17.66 -13.44 -3.64
CA ASP A 135 -19.08 -13.55 -3.97
C ASP A 135 -19.87 -14.28 -2.88
N ASP A 136 -19.39 -15.45 -2.46
CA ASP A 136 -19.99 -16.25 -1.37
C ASP A 136 -19.96 -15.52 -0.01
N LEU A 137 -19.03 -14.58 0.17
CA LEU A 137 -18.89 -13.78 1.38
C LEU A 137 -19.81 -12.56 1.42
N ARG A 138 -20.55 -12.28 0.35
CA ARG A 138 -21.40 -11.10 0.23
C ARG A 138 -22.42 -10.96 1.38
N PRO A 139 -23.14 -12.03 1.80
CA PRO A 139 -24.10 -11.91 2.91
C PRO A 139 -23.41 -11.51 4.24
N LEU A 140 -22.23 -12.08 4.52
CA LEU A 140 -21.43 -11.69 5.69
C LEU A 140 -20.95 -10.24 5.59
N ALA A 141 -20.52 -9.81 4.41
CA ALA A 141 -20.05 -8.45 4.18
C ALA A 141 -21.19 -7.42 4.29
N GLU A 142 -22.41 -7.79 3.90
CA GLU A 142 -23.63 -6.97 4.02
C GLU A 142 -24.09 -6.79 5.47
N SER A 143 -23.80 -7.75 6.35
CA SER A 143 -24.16 -7.67 7.77
C SER A 143 -23.05 -7.07 8.65
N ALA A 144 -21.81 -7.00 8.15
CA ALA A 144 -20.67 -6.43 8.86
C ALA A 144 -20.72 -4.89 8.91
N ILE A 145 -20.21 -4.29 10.00
CA ILE A 145 -19.96 -2.83 10.11
C ILE A 145 -19.01 -2.39 9.01
N THR A 146 -17.92 -3.15 8.83
CA THR A 146 -16.96 -2.91 7.76
C THR A 146 -16.53 -4.22 7.14
N ALA A 147 -16.53 -4.31 5.82
CA ALA A 147 -15.91 -5.40 5.08
C ALA A 147 -14.67 -4.88 4.35
N ARG A 148 -13.49 -5.43 4.65
CA ARG A 148 -12.21 -4.98 4.10
C ARG A 148 -11.44 -6.13 3.48
N VAL A 149 -10.75 -5.83 2.40
CA VAL A 149 -10.03 -6.80 1.59
C VAL A 149 -8.54 -6.46 1.58
N TYR A 150 -7.69 -7.45 1.81
CA TYR A 150 -6.24 -7.29 1.91
C TYR A 150 -5.56 -8.27 0.97
N GLY A 151 -4.92 -7.74 -0.07
CA GLY A 151 -4.03 -8.52 -0.89
C GLY A 151 -2.65 -8.61 -0.28
N VAL A 152 -2.24 -9.84 0.02
CA VAL A 152 -0.87 -10.21 0.37
C VAL A 152 -0.33 -10.99 -0.82
N THR A 153 -0.14 -10.26 -1.92
CA THR A 153 0.12 -10.84 -3.22
C THR A 153 1.40 -10.26 -3.78
N CYS A 154 2.20 -11.11 -4.41
CA CYS A 154 3.41 -10.67 -5.07
C CYS A 154 3.10 -10.64 -6.59
N GLY A 155 3.56 -9.62 -7.33
CA GLY A 155 3.42 -9.65 -8.79
C GLY A 155 2.03 -9.30 -9.36
N VAL A 156 1.22 -8.50 -8.65
CA VAL A 156 -0.02 -8.00 -9.25
C VAL A 156 0.33 -7.04 -10.39
N ASN A 157 -0.24 -7.25 -11.58
CA ASN A 157 -0.04 -6.35 -12.73
C ASN A 157 -0.84 -5.05 -12.57
N LEU A 158 -0.84 -4.43 -11.38
CA LEU A 158 -1.52 -3.16 -11.09
C LEU A 158 -1.14 -2.03 -12.05
N PRO A 159 0.11 -1.92 -12.55
CA PRO A 159 0.44 -0.95 -13.59
C PRO A 159 -0.01 -1.36 -15.00
N GLY A 160 -0.55 -2.56 -15.19
CA GLY A 160 -1.22 -2.96 -16.42
C GLY A 160 -2.45 -2.09 -16.68
N GLU A 161 -2.66 -1.74 -17.95
CA GLU A 161 -3.78 -0.91 -18.37
C GLU A 161 -5.11 -1.56 -18.01
N GLY A 162 -6.03 -0.79 -17.40
CA GLY A 162 -7.37 -1.25 -17.05
C GLY A 162 -7.48 -2.15 -15.81
N VAL A 163 -6.38 -2.64 -15.22
CA VAL A 163 -6.41 -3.58 -14.09
C VAL A 163 -7.07 -2.97 -12.85
N ILE A 164 -6.62 -1.79 -12.43
CA ILE A 164 -7.20 -1.06 -11.29
C ILE A 164 -8.67 -0.70 -11.56
N LYS A 165 -9.02 -0.37 -12.81
CA LYS A 165 -10.40 -0.11 -13.21
C LYS A 165 -11.27 -1.36 -13.05
N ALA A 166 -10.81 -2.53 -13.48
CA ALA A 166 -11.56 -3.79 -13.34
C ALA A 166 -11.83 -4.13 -11.86
N ILE A 167 -10.83 -3.94 -11.00
CA ILE A 167 -10.98 -4.12 -9.54
C ILE A 167 -11.99 -3.12 -8.97
N HIS A 168 -11.88 -1.84 -9.36
CA HIS A 168 -12.81 -0.79 -8.95
C HIS A 168 -14.25 -1.15 -9.34
N ASP A 169 -14.48 -1.49 -10.61
CA ASP A 169 -15.81 -1.78 -11.15
C ASP A 169 -16.42 -3.05 -10.52
N TYR A 170 -15.59 -4.03 -10.17
CA TYR A 170 -16.03 -5.18 -9.40
C TYR A 170 -16.47 -4.80 -7.97
N LEU A 171 -15.67 -4.01 -7.25
CA LEU A 171 -15.94 -3.70 -5.84
C LEU A 171 -17.05 -2.67 -5.65
N TYR A 172 -17.22 -1.73 -6.61
CA TYR A 172 -18.15 -0.60 -6.49
C TYR A 172 -19.60 -1.00 -6.13
N PRO A 173 -20.23 -1.97 -6.83
CA PRO A 173 -21.59 -2.39 -6.50
C PRO A 173 -21.70 -3.35 -5.30
N ARG A 174 -20.58 -3.79 -4.71
CA ARG A 174 -20.52 -4.84 -3.68
C ARG A 174 -20.35 -4.23 -2.28
N PRO A 175 -20.60 -4.94 -1.16
CA PRO A 175 -20.57 -4.38 0.21
C PRO A 175 -19.18 -4.05 0.78
N TYR A 176 -18.10 -4.28 0.02
CA TYR A 176 -16.72 -4.09 0.49
C TYR A 176 -16.35 -2.59 0.56
N LEU A 177 -15.85 -2.15 1.71
CA LEU A 177 -15.50 -0.74 1.95
C LEU A 177 -14.10 -0.40 1.51
N SER A 178 -13.18 -1.37 1.49
CA SER A 178 -11.83 -1.12 1.05
C SER A 178 -11.13 -2.34 0.50
N ILE A 179 -10.17 -2.10 -0.40
CA ILE A 179 -9.15 -3.06 -0.80
C ILE A 179 -7.78 -2.41 -0.69
N LEU A 180 -6.82 -3.18 -0.15
CA LEU A 180 -5.41 -2.82 -0.08
C LEU A 180 -4.60 -3.82 -0.89
N LEU A 181 -3.78 -3.35 -1.82
CA LEU A 181 -2.94 -4.17 -2.70
C LEU A 181 -1.50 -3.63 -2.70
N PRO A 182 -0.46 -4.46 -2.57
CA PRO A 182 0.93 -4.03 -2.75
C PRO A 182 1.18 -3.66 -4.21
N SER A 183 1.91 -2.56 -4.44
CA SER A 183 2.22 -2.05 -5.78
C SER A 183 3.49 -2.62 -6.40
N ALA A 184 4.12 -3.60 -5.77
CA ALA A 184 5.42 -4.13 -6.17
C ALA A 184 5.30 -5.47 -6.90
N TYR A 185 6.17 -5.66 -7.89
CA TYR A 185 6.20 -6.88 -8.71
C TYR A 185 6.85 -8.07 -7.99
N MET A 186 7.75 -7.82 -7.04
CA MET A 186 8.44 -8.84 -6.27
C MET A 186 8.41 -8.44 -4.80
N LEU A 187 7.52 -9.09 -4.08
CA LEU A 187 7.34 -8.97 -2.64
C LEU A 187 7.61 -10.37 -2.07
N THR A 188 8.15 -10.49 -0.86
CA THR A 188 8.00 -11.75 -0.12
C THR A 188 6.81 -11.61 0.83
N VAL A 189 5.99 -12.66 0.93
CA VAL A 189 4.82 -12.67 1.84
C VAL A 189 5.19 -12.17 3.24
N PRO A 190 6.30 -12.62 3.87
CA PRO A 190 6.72 -12.14 5.19
C PRO A 190 6.92 -10.61 5.30
N ASP A 191 7.53 -9.97 4.30
CA ASP A 191 7.83 -8.52 4.33
C ASP A 191 6.57 -7.66 4.50
N TYR A 192 5.44 -8.18 4.03
CA TYR A 192 4.17 -7.46 4.04
C TYR A 192 3.22 -7.93 5.14
N THR A 193 3.22 -9.22 5.48
CA THR A 193 2.39 -9.72 6.58
C THR A 193 2.77 -9.11 7.93
N ASN A 194 4.03 -8.73 8.12
CA ASN A 194 4.52 -8.14 9.36
C ASN A 194 3.84 -6.82 9.76
N MET A 195 3.27 -6.06 8.82
CA MET A 195 2.53 -4.82 9.15
C MET A 195 1.05 -5.06 9.50
N LEU A 196 0.49 -6.24 9.15
CA LEU A 196 -0.94 -6.50 9.33
C LEU A 196 -1.37 -6.59 10.81
N PRO A 197 -0.62 -7.21 11.74
CA PRO A 197 -0.98 -7.23 13.16
C PRO A 197 -1.18 -5.82 13.73
N GLU A 198 -0.24 -4.91 13.51
CA GLU A 198 -0.35 -3.52 13.98
C GLU A 198 -1.52 -2.79 13.31
N LEU A 199 -1.72 -3.01 12.01
CA LEU A 199 -2.85 -2.43 11.27
C LEU A 199 -4.19 -2.91 11.84
N PHE A 200 -4.33 -4.20 12.10
CA PHE A 200 -5.56 -4.80 12.61
C PHE A 200 -5.91 -4.28 14.01
N VAL A 201 -4.92 -4.09 14.87
CA VAL A 201 -5.11 -3.44 16.16
C VAL A 201 -5.63 -2.00 15.98
N HIS A 202 -5.02 -1.23 15.08
CA HIS A 202 -5.49 0.13 14.79
C HIS A 202 -6.92 0.17 14.25
N LEU A 203 -7.32 -0.78 13.42
CA LEU A 203 -8.64 -0.80 12.80
C LEU A 203 -9.73 -1.35 13.72
N TYR A 204 -9.48 -2.48 14.39
CA TYR A 204 -10.52 -3.26 15.04
C TYR A 204 -10.55 -3.09 16.56
N TYR A 205 -9.43 -2.69 17.18
CA TYR A 205 -9.41 -2.35 18.60
C TYR A 205 -9.55 -0.84 18.83
N PHE A 206 -8.79 -0.03 18.09
CA PHE A 206 -8.85 1.44 18.24
C PHE A 206 -9.93 2.12 17.39
N GLY A 207 -10.53 1.42 16.42
CA GLY A 207 -11.54 2.01 15.53
C GLY A 207 -10.98 3.11 14.61
N GLY A 208 -9.68 3.08 14.30
CA GLY A 208 -9.00 4.10 13.52
C GLY A 208 -9.43 4.12 12.06
N SER A 209 -9.30 5.28 11.41
CA SER A 209 -9.58 5.41 9.97
C SER A 209 -8.65 4.53 9.14
N PHE A 210 -9.18 3.88 8.09
CA PHE A 210 -8.42 2.91 7.30
C PHE A 210 -7.13 3.49 6.75
N ARG A 211 -7.25 4.62 6.05
CA ARG A 211 -6.13 5.31 5.42
C ARG A 211 -5.06 5.78 6.42
N ALA A 212 -5.44 6.41 7.53
CA ALA A 212 -4.45 6.92 8.48
C ALA A 212 -3.73 5.78 9.21
N SER A 213 -4.46 4.74 9.62
CA SER A 213 -3.90 3.55 10.26
C SER A 213 -2.92 2.83 9.33
N LEU A 214 -3.32 2.64 8.06
CA LEU A 214 -2.47 2.03 7.05
C LEU A 214 -1.17 2.81 6.81
N LEU A 215 -1.29 4.12 6.59
CA LEU A 215 -0.11 4.94 6.32
C LEU A 215 0.83 4.98 7.51
N ARG A 216 0.30 4.99 8.73
CA ARG A 216 1.11 4.89 9.95
C ARG A 216 1.90 3.60 10.00
N THR A 217 1.24 2.45 9.90
CA THR A 217 1.90 1.14 10.09
C THR A 217 2.88 0.83 8.96
N TRP A 218 2.49 1.11 7.72
CA TRP A 218 3.36 0.92 6.56
C TRP A 218 4.54 1.91 6.56
N ALA A 219 4.32 3.20 6.88
CA ALA A 219 5.41 4.18 6.86
C ALA A 219 6.44 3.91 7.95
N VAL A 220 6.09 3.28 9.08
CA VAL A 220 7.04 2.93 10.17
C VAL A 220 7.77 1.61 9.89
N ASN A 221 7.13 0.66 9.22
CA ASN A 221 7.73 -0.64 8.89
C ASN A 221 8.73 -0.51 7.73
N ARG A 222 10.03 -0.68 8.04
CA ARG A 222 11.13 -0.56 7.06
C ARG A 222 11.09 -1.65 6.00
N GLU A 223 10.80 -2.89 6.38
CA GLU A 223 10.78 -4.05 5.48
C GLU A 223 9.64 -3.89 4.48
N ALA A 224 8.43 -3.62 4.98
CA ALA A 224 7.26 -3.39 4.15
C ALA A 224 7.52 -2.26 3.15
N ARG A 225 8.03 -1.09 3.58
CA ARG A 225 8.24 0.05 2.68
C ARG A 225 9.51 0.00 1.81
N ALA A 226 10.47 -0.89 2.11
CA ALA A 226 11.73 -0.97 1.36
C ALA A 226 11.50 -1.36 -0.10
N HIS A 227 10.48 -2.18 -0.34
CA HIS A 227 10.21 -2.77 -1.65
C HIS A 227 8.78 -2.57 -2.14
N THR A 228 7.92 -1.88 -1.38
CA THR A 228 6.51 -1.71 -1.75
C THR A 228 6.10 -0.25 -1.90
N GLY A 229 5.19 -0.03 -2.84
CA GLY A 229 4.12 0.94 -2.65
C GLY A 229 2.82 0.19 -2.36
N MET A 230 1.72 0.91 -2.21
CA MET A 230 0.40 0.34 -1.97
C MET A 230 -0.63 1.03 -2.85
N VAL A 231 -1.52 0.27 -3.47
CA VAL A 231 -2.75 0.76 -4.06
C VAL A 231 -3.88 0.53 -3.07
N VAL A 232 -4.61 1.59 -2.79
CA VAL A 232 -5.73 1.61 -1.85
C VAL A 232 -6.96 2.09 -2.57
N MET A 233 -8.06 1.35 -2.44
CA MET A 233 -9.40 1.86 -2.69
C MET A 233 -10.16 1.84 -1.37
N ASP A 234 -10.71 2.97 -0.96
CA ASP A 234 -11.40 3.10 0.32
C ASP A 234 -12.62 4.00 0.19
N ARG A 235 -13.69 3.69 0.92
CA ARG A 235 -14.88 4.53 1.02
C ARG A 235 -15.46 4.48 2.42
N ILE A 236 -16.08 5.57 2.82
CA ILE A 236 -16.60 5.76 4.18
C ILE A 236 -17.78 4.81 4.45
N ASN A 237 -18.61 4.56 3.45
CA ASN A 237 -19.76 3.65 3.52
C ASN A 237 -20.06 3.08 2.12
N ARG A 238 -21.04 2.18 2.03
CA ARG A 238 -21.37 1.44 0.80
C ARG A 238 -21.93 2.30 -0.34
N THR A 239 -22.46 3.48 -0.04
CA THR A 239 -23.05 4.38 -1.06
C THR A 239 -22.09 5.48 -1.50
N ALA A 240 -20.98 5.67 -0.77
CA ALA A 240 -19.95 6.63 -1.13
C ALA A 240 -19.08 6.14 -2.29
N ALA A 241 -18.58 7.09 -3.09
CA ALA A 241 -17.59 6.82 -4.11
C ALA A 241 -16.27 6.35 -3.48
N PHE A 242 -15.56 5.45 -4.17
CA PHE A 242 -14.21 5.06 -3.75
C PHE A 242 -13.24 6.20 -3.93
N ARG A 243 -12.41 6.44 -2.91
CA ARG A 243 -11.14 7.14 -3.04
C ARG A 243 -10.06 6.13 -3.43
N VAL A 244 -9.48 6.30 -4.62
CA VAL A 244 -8.41 5.45 -5.12
C VAL A 244 -7.08 6.20 -5.07
N SER A 245 -6.07 5.59 -4.46
CA SER A 245 -4.75 6.23 -4.28
C SER A 245 -3.63 5.20 -4.35
N LYS A 246 -2.51 5.59 -4.95
CA LYS A 246 -1.26 4.83 -4.93
C LYS A 246 -0.25 5.55 -4.04
N PHE A 247 0.24 4.87 -3.03
CA PHE A 247 1.28 5.37 -2.12
C PHE A 247 2.62 4.72 -2.44
N ILE A 248 3.67 5.51 -2.50
CA ILE A 248 5.02 5.06 -2.82
C ILE A 248 5.99 5.66 -1.82
N HIS A 249 6.81 4.85 -1.18
CA HIS A 249 7.88 5.35 -0.32
C HIS A 249 8.92 6.07 -1.18
N SER A 250 9.12 7.37 -0.92
CA SER A 250 9.84 8.28 -1.82
C SER A 250 10.96 9.08 -1.13
N PRO A 251 11.94 8.40 -0.49
CA PRO A 251 13.08 9.08 0.09
C PRO A 251 13.84 9.84 -1.00
N ILE A 252 14.02 11.16 -0.83
CA ILE A 252 14.50 12.05 -1.89
C ILE A 252 15.86 11.65 -2.50
N ASN A 253 16.73 11.04 -1.70
CA ASN A 253 18.08 10.63 -2.07
C ASN A 253 18.16 9.32 -2.87
N ARG A 254 17.06 8.57 -2.97
CA ARG A 254 17.01 7.28 -3.70
C ARG A 254 15.84 7.20 -4.66
N ARG A 255 14.69 7.78 -4.26
CA ARG A 255 13.42 7.70 -4.97
C ARG A 255 12.67 9.05 -4.97
N PRO A 256 13.22 10.14 -5.52
CA PRO A 256 12.52 11.42 -5.55
C PRO A 256 11.15 11.26 -6.22
N LEU A 257 10.09 11.70 -5.53
CA LEU A 257 8.70 11.52 -5.97
C LEU A 257 8.30 10.07 -6.35
N GLY A 258 9.00 9.07 -5.81
CA GLY A 258 8.73 7.66 -6.05
C GLY A 258 9.39 7.08 -7.29
N VAL A 259 10.23 7.85 -7.99
CA VAL A 259 10.99 7.41 -9.18
C VAL A 259 12.34 6.86 -8.74
N ASP A 260 12.63 5.59 -9.05
CA ASP A 260 13.90 4.95 -8.69
C ASP A 260 15.08 5.58 -9.43
N LEU A 261 16.10 6.02 -8.68
CA LEU A 261 17.35 6.50 -9.26
C LEU A 261 18.22 5.31 -9.68
N PRO A 262 19.01 5.43 -10.76
CA PRO A 262 19.97 4.38 -11.14
C PRO A 262 21.00 4.18 -10.04
N GLU A 263 21.52 2.98 -9.85
CA GLU A 263 22.58 2.74 -8.87
C GLU A 263 23.83 3.57 -9.19
N PRO A 264 24.45 4.28 -8.23
CA PRO A 264 25.61 5.12 -8.51
C PRO A 264 26.75 4.35 -9.14
N THR A 265 27.03 3.13 -8.65
CA THR A 265 28.12 2.26 -9.11
C THR A 265 27.99 1.87 -10.58
N THR A 266 26.77 1.62 -11.07
CA THR A 266 26.52 1.29 -12.48
C THR A 266 26.71 2.50 -13.39
N VAL A 267 26.47 3.71 -12.87
CA VAL A 267 26.66 4.97 -13.61
C VAL A 267 28.11 5.42 -13.62
N CYS A 268 28.82 5.32 -12.48
CA CYS A 268 30.18 5.83 -12.35
C CYS A 268 31.27 4.81 -12.66
N GLY A 269 30.97 3.51 -12.62
CA GLY A 269 31.96 2.45 -12.74
C GLY A 269 32.93 2.35 -11.55
N CYS A 270 32.68 3.07 -10.45
CA CYS A 270 33.50 2.97 -9.25
C CYS A 270 33.12 1.71 -8.48
N ASP A 271 34.12 0.92 -8.12
CA ASP A 271 33.98 -0.27 -7.27
C ASP A 271 33.95 0.12 -5.78
N ASP A 272 33.03 1.03 -5.44
CA ASP A 272 32.77 1.47 -4.07
C ASP A 272 31.39 0.98 -3.65
N GLY A 273 31.34 -0.10 -2.89
CA GLY A 273 30.10 -0.67 -2.35
C GLY A 273 29.34 0.25 -1.38
N SER A 274 29.91 1.41 -1.02
CA SER A 274 29.27 2.44 -0.20
C SER A 274 28.80 3.67 -1.01
N ALA A 275 28.97 3.65 -2.33
CA ALA A 275 28.57 4.75 -3.20
C ALA A 275 27.06 5.03 -3.10
N ARG A 276 26.71 6.30 -2.90
CA ARG A 276 25.32 6.76 -2.79
C ARG A 276 25.11 8.08 -3.52
N TRP A 277 23.88 8.33 -3.96
CA TRP A 277 23.47 9.66 -4.39
C TRP A 277 23.29 10.57 -3.18
N LYS A 278 23.99 11.70 -3.19
CA LYS A 278 23.79 12.79 -2.24
C LYS A 278 22.93 13.85 -2.90
N PHE A 279 21.73 14.06 -2.35
CA PHE A 279 20.85 15.15 -2.77
C PHE A 279 21.49 16.51 -2.48
N VAL A 280 21.44 17.40 -3.45
CA VAL A 280 22.02 18.75 -3.39
C VAL A 280 20.91 19.77 -3.22
N LYS A 281 19.98 19.82 -4.19
CA LYS A 281 18.85 20.75 -4.15
C LYS A 281 17.74 20.32 -5.09
N LYS A 282 16.54 20.83 -4.82
CA LYS A 282 15.37 20.78 -5.69
C LYS A 282 15.18 22.16 -6.34
N VAL A 283 14.84 22.19 -7.62
CA VAL A 283 14.59 23.42 -8.37
C VAL A 283 13.29 23.26 -9.15
N ASP A 284 12.48 24.31 -9.21
CA ASP A 284 11.29 24.34 -10.04
C ASP A 284 11.67 24.59 -11.51
N GLY A 285 11.10 23.77 -12.40
CA GLY A 285 11.35 23.75 -13.83
C GLY A 285 10.35 24.54 -14.65
N CYS A 286 10.39 24.32 -15.97
CA CYS A 286 9.38 24.81 -16.88
C CYS A 286 8.03 24.13 -16.59
N GLY A 287 6.97 24.92 -16.47
CA GLY A 287 5.64 24.42 -16.09
C GLY A 287 5.61 23.82 -14.69
N ASP A 288 5.18 22.57 -14.57
CA ASP A 288 5.08 21.81 -13.33
C ASP A 288 6.28 20.88 -13.07
N GLU A 289 7.29 20.86 -13.95
CA GLU A 289 8.48 20.02 -13.80
C GLU A 289 9.28 20.36 -12.53
N LYS A 290 9.78 19.32 -11.86
CA LYS A 290 10.63 19.44 -10.67
C LYS A 290 11.99 18.81 -10.96
N PHE A 291 13.04 19.59 -10.80
CA PHE A 291 14.42 19.15 -10.95
C PHE A 291 15.00 18.74 -9.60
N PHE A 292 15.64 17.59 -9.55
CA PHE A 292 16.38 17.05 -8.41
C PHE A 292 17.84 16.86 -8.81
N LEU A 293 18.73 17.50 -8.05
CA LEU A 293 20.16 17.52 -8.33
C LEU A 293 20.90 16.65 -7.31
N PHE A 294 21.72 15.72 -7.79
CA PHE A 294 22.47 14.79 -6.97
C PHE A 294 23.95 14.74 -7.36
N TYR A 295 24.80 14.35 -6.40
CA TYR A 295 26.17 13.93 -6.66
C TYR A 295 26.41 12.52 -6.15
N ALA A 296 27.14 11.71 -6.91
CA ALA A 296 27.65 10.44 -6.43
C ALA A 296 28.76 10.68 -5.38
N THR A 297 28.70 10.01 -4.24
CA THR A 297 29.69 10.20 -3.17
C THR A 297 31.10 9.77 -3.56
N CYS A 298 31.23 8.73 -4.38
CA CYS A 298 32.51 8.14 -4.78
C CYS A 298 33.32 9.02 -5.74
N CYS A 299 32.67 9.60 -6.75
CA CYS A 299 33.36 10.30 -7.84
C CYS A 299 32.86 11.72 -8.12
N GLN A 300 31.84 12.20 -7.41
CA GLN A 300 31.22 13.51 -7.64
C GLN A 300 30.59 13.68 -9.03
N THR A 301 30.29 12.58 -9.74
CA THR A 301 29.42 12.60 -10.93
C THR A 301 28.07 13.19 -10.55
N GLN A 302 27.55 14.10 -11.38
CA GLN A 302 26.27 14.75 -11.14
C GLN A 302 25.16 14.00 -11.86
N LEU A 303 24.05 13.76 -11.16
CA LEU A 303 22.79 13.30 -11.75
C LEU A 303 21.76 14.41 -11.63
N GLN A 304 21.14 14.76 -12.77
CA GLN A 304 19.99 15.64 -12.83
C GLN A 304 18.77 14.80 -13.19
N THR A 305 17.79 14.75 -12.31
CA THR A 305 16.52 14.04 -12.52
C THR A 305 15.41 15.05 -12.58
N VAL A 306 14.62 15.02 -13.65
CA VAL A 306 13.46 15.88 -13.88
C VAL A 306 12.21 15.03 -13.82
N ILE A 307 11.23 15.46 -13.05
CA ILE A 307 9.97 14.76 -12.86
C ILE A 307 8.83 15.75 -13.05
N LYS A 308 7.94 15.47 -14.01
CA LYS A 308 6.62 16.12 -14.10
C LYS A 308 5.68 15.36 -13.15
N PRO A 309 5.24 15.96 -12.02
CA PRO A 309 4.58 15.20 -10.97
C PRO A 309 3.14 14.77 -11.31
N GLY A 310 2.46 15.49 -12.22
CA GLY A 310 1.02 15.28 -12.46
C GLY A 310 0.23 15.40 -11.15
N ARG A 311 -0.68 14.45 -10.90
CA ARG A 311 -1.47 14.34 -9.66
C ARG A 311 -0.71 13.80 -8.43
N ARG A 312 0.63 13.74 -8.47
CA ARG A 312 1.44 13.28 -7.34
C ARG A 312 1.69 14.36 -6.31
N ASN A 313 1.38 14.03 -5.05
CA ASN A 313 1.63 14.87 -3.89
C ASN A 313 2.63 14.20 -2.96
N GLN A 314 3.56 14.99 -2.42
CA GLN A 314 4.53 14.50 -1.44
C GLN A 314 4.01 14.76 -0.02
N LEU A 315 4.06 13.73 0.80
CA LEU A 315 3.65 13.74 2.20
C LEU A 315 4.88 13.41 3.05
N THR A 316 5.11 14.15 4.13
CA THR A 316 6.11 13.79 5.15
C THR A 316 5.37 13.28 6.37
N MET A 317 5.61 12.04 6.74
CA MET A 317 4.93 11.40 7.87
C MET A 317 5.83 10.36 8.51
N HIS A 318 5.74 10.22 9.83
CA HIS A 318 6.44 9.17 10.60
C HIS A 318 7.96 9.09 10.30
N GLY A 319 8.60 10.24 10.10
CA GLY A 319 10.04 10.34 9.82
C GLY A 319 10.46 9.86 8.43
N THR A 320 9.51 9.69 7.50
CA THR A 320 9.79 9.34 6.11
C THR A 320 8.96 10.19 5.14
N THR A 321 9.29 10.07 3.85
CA THR A 321 8.60 10.73 2.75
C THR A 321 7.85 9.71 1.92
N VAL A 322 6.58 10.02 1.65
CA VAL A 322 5.65 9.20 0.87
C VAL A 322 5.10 10.05 -0.27
N THR A 323 5.01 9.49 -1.45
CA THR A 323 4.29 10.09 -2.58
C THR A 323 2.92 9.45 -2.67
N GLU A 324 1.86 10.25 -2.69
CA GLU A 324 0.52 9.84 -3.06
C GLU A 324 0.25 10.25 -4.51
N GLU A 325 -0.13 9.29 -5.34
CA GLU A 325 -0.73 9.54 -6.64
C GLU A 325 -2.24 9.31 -6.54
N VAL A 326 -3.02 10.34 -6.89
CA VAL A 326 -4.48 10.27 -6.87
C VAL A 326 -4.99 9.80 -8.22
N TRP A 327 -5.94 8.86 -8.18
CA TRP A 327 -6.58 8.32 -9.37
C TRP A 327 -7.32 9.39 -10.18
N ASN A 328 -7.24 9.32 -11.51
CA ASN A 328 -8.05 10.14 -12.38
C ASN A 328 -9.37 9.41 -12.70
N TYR A 329 -10.48 9.92 -12.16
CA TYR A 329 -11.81 9.34 -12.36
C TYR A 329 -12.38 9.57 -13.77
N GLU A 330 -11.87 10.55 -14.52
CA GLU A 330 -12.30 10.79 -15.90
C GLU A 330 -11.69 9.76 -16.85
N SER A 331 -10.38 9.51 -16.73
CA SER A 331 -9.67 8.52 -17.56
C SER A 331 -9.71 7.11 -16.98
N MET A 332 -10.17 6.95 -15.73
CA MET A 332 -10.09 5.70 -14.97
C MET A 332 -8.67 5.10 -15.01
N SER A 333 -7.67 5.93 -14.74
CA SER A 333 -6.25 5.54 -14.73
C SER A 333 -5.42 6.38 -13.74
N PHE A 334 -4.24 5.86 -13.40
CA PHE A 334 -3.17 6.67 -12.83
C PHE A 334 -2.48 7.42 -13.97
N GLU A 335 -2.23 8.71 -13.78
CA GLU A 335 -1.71 9.59 -14.83
C GLU A 335 -0.21 9.37 -15.06
N PHE A 336 0.54 9.05 -14.00
CA PHE A 336 1.99 9.09 -14.05
C PHE A 336 2.57 7.86 -14.73
N THR A 337 3.30 8.10 -15.82
CA THR A 337 4.17 7.12 -16.48
C THR A 337 5.62 7.58 -16.37
N GLU A 338 6.53 6.70 -15.95
CA GLU A 338 7.96 7.06 -15.90
C GLU A 338 8.50 7.41 -17.30
N PHE A 339 8.00 6.74 -18.33
CA PHE A 339 8.43 6.93 -19.71
C PHE A 339 8.21 8.36 -20.22
N ASP A 340 7.08 8.99 -19.90
CA ASP A 340 6.74 10.32 -20.42
C ASP A 340 7.05 11.43 -19.43
N MET A 341 6.99 11.14 -18.12
CA MET A 341 7.09 12.14 -17.05
C MET A 341 8.47 12.23 -16.38
N VAL A 342 9.42 11.36 -16.72
CA VAL A 342 10.77 11.37 -16.14
C VAL A 342 11.82 11.60 -17.22
N SER A 343 12.79 12.46 -16.93
CA SER A 343 14.01 12.60 -17.70
C SER A 343 15.22 12.63 -16.78
N MET A 344 16.29 11.93 -17.14
CA MET A 344 17.53 11.94 -16.37
C MET A 344 18.72 12.26 -17.26
N ARG A 345 19.65 13.08 -16.77
CA ARG A 345 20.92 13.37 -17.42
C ARG A 345 22.06 13.22 -16.44
N ILE A 346 23.12 12.58 -16.89
CA ILE A 346 24.34 12.34 -16.13
C ILE A 346 25.40 13.29 -16.67
N PHE A 347 26.11 13.96 -15.76
CA PHE A 347 27.25 14.81 -16.10
C PHE A 347 28.48 14.30 -15.35
N PRO A 348 29.59 14.04 -16.06
CA PRO A 348 30.82 13.56 -15.44
C PRO A 348 31.35 14.58 -14.42
N ARG A 349 32.23 14.11 -13.54
CA ARG A 349 32.90 14.96 -12.56
C ARG A 349 33.50 16.19 -13.25
N GLN A 350 33.16 17.36 -12.72
CA GLN A 350 33.80 18.61 -13.14
C GLN A 350 34.94 18.94 -12.17
N ASP A 351 36.08 19.36 -12.72
CA ASP A 351 37.22 19.83 -11.91
C ASP A 351 36.89 21.11 -11.15
N SER A 352 35.99 21.93 -11.69
CA SER A 352 35.35 23.00 -10.94
C SER A 352 34.26 22.42 -10.03
N LYS A 353 34.33 22.67 -8.72
CA LYS A 353 33.24 22.37 -7.76
C LYS A 353 31.93 23.14 -8.01
N LYS A 354 31.76 23.76 -9.19
CA LYS A 354 30.54 24.49 -9.55
C LYS A 354 29.48 23.49 -9.98
N LEU A 355 28.31 23.60 -9.36
CA LEU A 355 27.14 22.82 -9.72
C LEU A 355 26.64 23.26 -11.10
N LEU A 356 26.55 22.31 -12.04
CA LEU A 356 25.84 22.56 -13.29
C LEU A 356 24.37 22.74 -12.97
N LEU A 357 23.82 23.89 -13.32
CA LEU A 357 22.39 24.14 -13.23
C LEU A 357 21.71 23.64 -14.50
N PRO A 358 20.53 23.03 -14.39
CA PRO A 358 19.73 22.69 -15.56
C PRO A 358 19.29 23.95 -16.31
N ASP A 359 19.11 23.83 -17.62
CA ASP A 359 18.34 24.80 -18.39
C ASP A 359 16.85 24.65 -18.03
N LEU A 360 16.28 25.69 -17.45
CA LEU A 360 14.89 25.76 -16.99
C LEU A 360 13.96 26.40 -18.03
N SER A 361 14.49 26.86 -19.18
CA SER A 361 13.73 27.60 -20.19
C SER A 361 12.80 26.72 -21.02
N THR A 362 13.12 25.43 -21.14
CA THR A 362 12.35 24.46 -21.93
C THR A 362 12.06 23.20 -21.11
N PRO A 363 10.91 22.53 -21.34
CA PRO A 363 10.59 21.30 -20.64
C PRO A 363 11.49 20.12 -21.07
N TRP A 364 11.94 19.33 -20.10
CA TRP A 364 12.84 18.19 -20.34
C TRP A 364 12.09 16.87 -20.54
N THR A 365 10.96 16.70 -19.88
CA THR A 365 10.11 15.51 -19.98
C THR A 365 9.33 15.51 -21.29
N ARG A 366 8.89 14.34 -21.76
CA ARG A 366 8.06 14.26 -22.97
C ARG A 366 6.69 14.90 -22.71
N ALA A 367 6.07 14.56 -21.58
CA ALA A 367 4.79 15.13 -21.18
C ALA A 367 4.84 16.67 -21.03
N GLY A 368 5.97 17.22 -20.58
CA GLY A 368 6.20 18.66 -20.54
C GLY A 368 6.27 19.30 -21.93
N ARG A 369 6.95 18.65 -22.89
CA ARG A 369 7.04 19.14 -24.27
C ARG A 369 5.69 19.09 -25.00
N GLU A 370 4.95 18.01 -24.84
CA GLU A 370 3.67 17.82 -25.54
C GLU A 370 2.58 18.76 -25.01
N GLY A 371 2.53 18.99 -23.69
CA GLY A 371 1.58 19.91 -23.07
C GLY A 371 1.82 21.40 -23.36
N GLY A 372 2.98 21.77 -23.92
CA GLY A 372 3.31 23.14 -24.32
C GLY A 372 2.94 23.49 -25.77
N SER A 373 2.28 22.58 -26.49
CA SER A 373 1.99 22.69 -27.94
C SER A 373 0.58 23.19 -28.28
N ASN A 374 -0.17 23.70 -27.30
CA ASN A 374 -1.52 24.26 -27.51
C ASN A 374 -1.50 25.77 -27.66
#